data_AF-A0A964KYL0-F1
#
_entry.id   AF-A0A964KYL0-F1
#
_cell.length_a   1.000
_cell.length_b   1.000
_cell.length_c   1.000
_cell.angle_alpha   90.00
_cell.angle_beta   90.00
_cell.angle_gamma   90.00
#
_symmetry.space_group_name_H-M   'P 1'
#
loop_
_entity.id
_entity.type
_entity.pdbx_description
1 polymer ?
#
loop_
_entity_poly.entity_id
_entity_poly.type
_entity_poly.pdbx_seq_one_letter_code
_entity_poly.pdbx_strand_id
1 'polypeptide(L)' 'MNAIPIQALPERHLQPHQARPRPPTSFEDLLGDAIERAFGQGHWELDALVAYLNKSGPAGPNGQPWTAESFQQLMTTPGA' A
#
# COMPACT_ATOMS: atom_id res chain seq x y z
N MET A 1 5.17 19.30 -39.05
CA MET A 1 5.55 18.48 -37.87
C MET A 1 6.18 19.42 -36.86
N ASN A 2 5.48 19.74 -35.78
CA ASN A 2 5.95 20.69 -34.76
C ASN A 2 6.42 19.88 -33.54
N ALA A 3 7.72 19.91 -33.25
CA ALA A 3 8.29 19.18 -32.12
C ALA A 3 7.96 19.92 -30.82
N ILE A 4 7.33 19.24 -29.87
CA ILE A 4 7.11 19.76 -28.52
C ILE A 4 8.46 19.73 -27.78
N PRO A 5 8.93 20.84 -27.19
CA PRO A 5 10.15 20.85 -26.41
C PRO A 5 9.97 20.04 -25.12
N ILE A 6 10.90 19.10 -24.87
CA ILE A 6 10.91 18.16 -23.72
C ILE A 6 10.93 18.90 -22.36
N GLN A 7 11.22 20.20 -22.35
CA GLN A 7 11.35 21.03 -21.15
C GLN A 7 10.01 21.42 -20.48
N ALA A 8 8.87 20.97 -20.99
CA ALA A 8 7.54 21.35 -20.50
C ALA A 8 6.78 20.27 -19.70
N LEU A 9 7.38 19.09 -19.47
CA LEU A 9 6.75 18.08 -18.62
C LEU A 9 7.08 18.40 -17.15
N PRO A 10 6.09 18.58 -16.27
CA PRO A 10 6.37 18.77 -14.85
C PRO A 10 7.09 17.54 -14.31
N GLU A 11 8.29 17.75 -13.77
CA GLU A 11 9.22 16.83 -13.09
C GLU A 11 8.62 16.10 -11.86
N ARG A 12 7.30 15.98 -11.77
CA ARG A 12 6.59 15.43 -10.61
C ARG A 12 6.35 13.91 -10.69
N HIS A 13 6.51 13.31 -11.86
CA HIS A 13 6.34 11.86 -12.05
C HIS A 13 7.66 11.08 -11.93
N LEU A 14 8.80 11.78 -11.79
CA LEU A 14 10.14 11.19 -11.72
C LEU A 14 10.78 11.36 -10.34
N GLN A 15 9.99 11.66 -9.30
CA GLN A 15 10.44 11.45 -7.93
C GLN A 15 10.07 10.03 -7.53
N PRO A 16 10.97 9.03 -7.67
CA PRO A 16 10.71 7.68 -7.20
C PRO A 16 10.64 7.73 -5.67
N HIS A 17 9.47 8.05 -5.12
CA HIS A 17 9.09 7.61 -3.78
C HIS A 17 9.00 6.08 -3.72
N GLN A 18 9.01 5.42 -4.88
CA GLN A 18 9.22 3.99 -5.03
C GLN A 18 10.62 3.54 -4.58
N ALA A 19 11.61 4.44 -4.55
CA ALA A 19 12.89 4.17 -3.88
C ALA A 19 12.73 4.51 -2.39
N ARG A 20 12.32 3.51 -1.60
CA ARG A 20 12.25 3.65 -0.14
C ARG A 20 13.65 3.95 0.42
N PRO A 21 13.78 4.90 1.37
CA PRO A 21 15.07 5.25 1.97
C PRO A 21 15.55 4.22 3.02
N ARG A 22 14.67 3.34 3.49
CA ARG A 22 14.98 2.28 4.45
C ARG A 22 14.40 0.93 4.03
N PRO A 23 14.98 -0.19 4.52
CA PRO A 23 14.35 -1.50 4.42
C PRO A 23 12.93 -1.49 5.03
N PRO A 24 12.01 -2.33 4.51
CA PRO A 24 10.73 -2.57 5.16
C PRO A 24 10.90 -3.07 6.60
N THR A 25 9.95 -2.73 7.45
CA THR A 25 9.80 -3.39 8.76
C THR A 25 9.14 -4.75 8.58
N SER A 26 9.31 -5.64 9.54
CA SER A 26 8.63 -6.94 9.53
C SER A 26 7.11 -6.82 9.47
N PHE A 27 6.54 -5.75 10.04
CA PHE A 27 5.10 -5.47 9.92
C PHE A 27 4.72 -5.17 8.47
N GLU A 28 5.49 -4.34 7.78
CA GLU A 28 5.22 -3.96 6.38
C GLU A 28 5.39 -5.16 5.44
N ASP A 29 6.41 -5.99 5.66
CA ASP A 29 6.59 -7.23 4.90
C ASP A 29 5.39 -8.17 5.09
N LEU A 30 5.00 -8.46 6.34
CA LEU A 30 3.86 -9.33 6.65
C LEU A 30 2.54 -8.78 6.11
N LEU A 31 2.35 -7.46 6.16
CA LEU A 31 1.16 -6.82 5.63
C LEU A 31 1.10 -6.95 4.11
N GLY A 32 2.20 -6.68 3.40
CA GLY A 32 2.30 -6.86 1.95
C GLY A 32 1.99 -8.30 1.54
N ASP A 33 2.66 -9.25 2.19
CA ASP A 33 2.46 -10.69 2.03
C ASP A 33 0.98 -11.12 2.20
N ALA A 34 0.30 -10.56 3.20
CA ALA A 34 -1.10 -10.87 3.48
C ALA A 34 -2.03 -10.26 2.42
N ILE A 35 -1.76 -9.04 1.97
CA ILE A 35 -2.52 -8.38 0.89
C ILE A 35 -2.37 -9.16 -0.42
N GLU A 36 -1.15 -9.54 -0.80
CA GLU A 36 -0.90 -10.34 -2.02
C GLU A 36 -1.65 -11.67 -2.00
N ARG A 37 -1.63 -12.38 -0.86
CA ARG A 37 -2.38 -13.64 -0.68
C ARG A 37 -3.89 -13.43 -0.76
N ALA A 38 -4.42 -12.34 -0.20
CA ALA A 38 -5.85 -12.03 -0.21
C ALA A 38 -6.34 -11.79 -1.65
N PHE A 39 -5.62 -10.98 -2.42
CA PHE A 39 -5.93 -10.71 -3.82
C PHE A 39 -5.80 -11.97 -4.68
N GLY A 40 -4.79 -12.80 -4.44
CA GLY A 40 -4.63 -14.10 -5.09
C GLY A 40 -5.78 -15.08 -4.84
N GLN A 41 -6.55 -14.89 -3.76
CA GLN A 41 -7.73 -15.69 -3.40
C GLN A 41 -9.06 -15.06 -3.86
N GLY A 42 -9.03 -13.90 -4.53
CA GLY A 42 -10.25 -13.25 -5.02
C GLY A 42 -10.85 -12.20 -4.06
N HIS A 43 -10.17 -11.84 -2.97
CA HIS A 43 -10.63 -10.80 -2.05
C HIS A 43 -10.25 -9.40 -2.57
N TRP A 44 -10.91 -8.96 -3.63
CA TRP A 44 -10.57 -7.69 -4.31
C TRP A 44 -11.24 -6.46 -3.69
N GLU A 45 -12.34 -6.66 -2.98
CA GLU A 45 -13.08 -5.59 -2.33
C GLU A 45 -12.54 -5.30 -0.92
N LEU A 46 -12.62 -4.04 -0.49
CA LEU A 46 -12.06 -3.58 0.77
C LEU A 46 -12.58 -4.38 1.97
N ASP A 47 -13.89 -4.63 2.04
CA ASP A 47 -14.48 -5.39 3.14
C ASP A 47 -13.99 -6.84 3.16
N ALA A 48 -13.79 -7.44 1.98
CA ALA A 48 -13.27 -8.81 1.87
C ALA A 48 -11.79 -8.86 2.29
N LEU A 49 -10.99 -7.87 1.92
CA LEU A 49 -9.60 -7.74 2.34
C LEU A 49 -9.49 -7.55 3.86
N VAL A 50 -10.27 -6.64 4.45
CA VAL A 50 -10.28 -6.39 5.89
C VAL A 50 -10.69 -7.65 6.67
N ALA A 51 -11.71 -8.37 6.18
CA ALA A 51 -12.10 -9.65 6.77
C ALA A 51 -10.97 -10.69 6.70
N TYR A 52 -10.26 -10.77 5.58
CA TYR A 52 -9.11 -11.66 5.41
C TYR A 52 -7.96 -11.30 6.36
N LEU A 53 -7.61 -10.01 6.44
CA LEU A 53 -6.54 -9.52 7.33
C LEU A 53 -6.84 -9.83 8.80
N ASN A 54 -8.09 -9.62 9.25
CA ASN A 54 -8.48 -9.95 10.62
C ASN A 54 -8.46 -11.46 10.92
N LYS A 55 -8.61 -12.30 9.89
CA LYS A 55 -8.60 -13.76 10.05
C LYS A 55 -7.19 -14.34 10.01
N SER A 56 -6.30 -13.78 9.19
CA SER A 56 -5.05 -14.44 8.80
C SER A 56 -3.85 -13.51 8.57
N GLY A 57 -4.06 -12.19 8.62
CA GLY A 57 -3.01 -11.19 8.46
C GLY A 57 -2.42 -10.72 9.80
N PRO A 58 -1.46 -9.79 9.76
CA PRO A 58 -0.99 -9.11 10.97
C PRO A 58 -2.13 -8.27 11.58
N ALA A 59 -2.10 -8.10 12.90
CA ALA A 59 -3.00 -7.16 13.57
C ALA A 59 -2.82 -5.74 13.00
N GLY A 60 -3.90 -4.97 13.01
CA GLY A 60 -3.88 -3.58 12.57
C GLY A 60 -3.03 -2.68 13.47
N PRO A 61 -2.98 -1.38 13.14
CA PRO A 61 -2.21 -0.40 13.90
C PRO A 61 -2.48 -0.50 15.41
N ASN A 62 -1.41 -0.44 16.21
CA ASN A 62 -1.47 -0.59 17.67
C ASN A 62 -2.07 -1.93 18.16
N GLY A 63 -2.02 -2.98 17.34
CA GLY A 63 -2.53 -4.32 17.68
C GLY A 63 -4.06 -4.43 17.65
N GLN A 64 -4.76 -3.44 17.12
CA GLN A 64 -6.22 -3.44 17.00
C GLN A 64 -6.68 -4.23 15.77
N PRO A 65 -7.91 -4.77 15.76
CA PRO A 65 -8.48 -5.34 14.54
C PRO A 65 -8.58 -4.30 13.43
N TRP A 66 -8.46 -4.75 12.19
CA TRP A 66 -8.64 -3.93 11.01
C TRP A 66 -10.09 -3.48 10.86
N THR A 67 -10.26 -2.21 10.53
CA THR A 67 -11.48 -1.65 9.97
C THR A 67 -11.16 -1.11 8.58
N ALA A 68 -12.17 -0.90 7.74
CA ALA A 68 -11.99 -0.22 6.46
C ALA A 68 -11.29 1.14 6.64
N GLU A 69 -11.71 1.89 7.67
CA GLU A 69 -11.15 3.20 7.98
C GLU A 69 -9.67 3.12 8.40
N SER A 70 -9.30 2.20 9.31
CA SER A 70 -7.91 2.08 9.76
C SER A 70 -6.98 1.57 8.66
N PHE A 71 -7.49 0.70 7.77
CA PHE A 71 -6.77 0.28 6.58
C PHE A 71 -6.52 1.45 5.63
N GLN A 72 -7.56 2.22 5.29
CA GLN A 72 -7.45 3.38 4.41
C GLN A 72 -6.51 4.44 4.99
N GLN A 73 -6.62 4.74 6.30
CA GLN A 73 -5.71 5.65 6.99
C GLN A 73 -4.25 5.20 6.83
N LEU A 74 -3.96 3.90 7.02
CA LEU A 74 -2.62 3.38 6.82
C LEU A 74 -2.15 3.53 5.36
N MET A 75 -3.00 3.25 4.37
CA MET A 75 -2.63 3.37 2.96
C MET A 75 -2.30 4.81 2.52
N THR A 76 -2.81 5.81 3.24
CA THR A 76 -2.43 7.22 3.02
C THR A 76 -1.14 7.62 3.74
N THR A 77 -0.67 6.80 4.68
CA THR A 77 0.54 7.05 5.44
C THR A 77 1.73 6.55 4.63
N PRO A 78 2.70 7.40 4.28
CA PRO A 78 3.94 6.94 3.70
C PRO A 78 4.59 5.94 4.66
N GLY A 79 4.98 4.77 4.15
CA GLY A 79 5.83 3.87 4.93
C GLY A 79 7.04 4.66 5.40
N ALA A 80 7.25 4.70 6.73
CA ALA A 80 8.30 5.49 7.36
C ALA A 80 9.70 5.16 6.83
#